data_AF-A0A1Y3BMR7-F1
#
_entry.id   AF-A0A1Y3BMR7-F1
#
_cell.length_a   1.000
_cell.length_b   1.000
_cell.length_c   1.000
_cell.angle_alpha   90.00
_cell.angle_beta   90.00
_cell.angle_gamma   90.00
#
_symmetry.space_group_name_H-M   'P 1'
#
loop_
_entity.id
_entity.type
_entity.pdbx_description
1 polymer ?
#
loop_
_entity_poly.entity_id
_entity_poly.type
_entity_poly.pdbx_seq_one_letter_code
_entity_poly.pdbx_strand_id
1 'polypeptide(L)' 'MYENATGYGQEVDLWACGVIMYTLLVGFPPFWHRKQMIMLRNIMEGKYEFCSPEWDDVTEEAKDL' A
#
# COMPACT_ATOMS: atom_id res chain seq x y z
N MET A 1 0.69 -22.10 -14.29
CA MET A 1 1.56 -20.93 -14.57
C MET A 1 1.02 -20.34 -15.86
N TYR A 2 0.63 -19.06 -15.89
CA TYR A 2 0.07 -18.48 -17.12
C TYR A 2 1.20 -18.37 -18.16
N GLU A 3 1.15 -19.20 -19.20
CA GLU A 3 2.24 -19.39 -20.17
C GLU A 3 2.57 -18.13 -21.00
N ASN A 4 1.74 -17.08 -20.92
CA ASN A 4 1.86 -15.83 -21.70
C ASN A 4 1.87 -14.55 -20.84
N ALA A 5 2.10 -14.64 -19.52
CA ALA A 5 2.19 -13.45 -18.69
C ALA A 5 3.60 -12.85 -18.77
N THR A 6 3.73 -11.62 -19.29
CA THR A 6 4.89 -10.78 -19.00
C THR A 6 4.99 -10.62 -17.48
N GLY A 7 6.10 -11.04 -16.89
CA GLY A 7 6.34 -10.90 -15.45
C GLY A 7 6.34 -9.43 -15.02
N TYR A 8 6.36 -9.21 -13.71
CA TYR A 8 6.55 -7.88 -13.13
C TYR A 8 8.00 -7.41 -13.30
N GLY A 9 8.21 -6.11 -13.50
CA GLY A 9 9.50 -5.46 -13.49
C GLY A 9 9.87 -4.89 -12.11
N GLN A 10 10.88 -4.02 -12.07
CA GLN A 10 11.39 -3.40 -10.84
C GLN A 10 10.40 -2.42 -10.19
N GLU A 11 9.40 -1.95 -10.94
CA GLU A 11 8.33 -1.09 -10.42
C GLU A 11 7.55 -1.71 -9.25
N VAL A 12 7.54 -3.05 -9.14
CA VAL A 12 6.93 -3.75 -8.00
C VAL A 12 7.67 -3.44 -6.69
N ASP A 13 8.98 -3.18 -6.75
CA ASP A 13 9.77 -2.82 -5.57
C ASP A 13 9.42 -1.42 -5.09
N LEU A 14 9.19 -0.47 -6.02
CA LEU A 14 8.72 0.89 -5.68
C LEU A 14 7.34 0.86 -5.01
N TRP A 15 6.42 0.03 -5.52
CA TRP A 15 5.12 -0.19 -4.88
C TRP A 15 5.28 -0.74 -3.45
N ALA A 16 6.16 -1.73 -3.26
CA ALA A 16 6.45 -2.28 -1.95
C ALA A 16 7.10 -1.23 -1.01
N CYS A 17 7.99 -0.38 -1.53
CA CYS A 17 8.56 0.74 -0.78
C CYS A 17 7.48 1.70 -0.26
N GLY A 18 6.46 2.02 -1.06
CA GLY A 18 5.33 2.84 -0.61
C GLY A 18 4.55 2.20 0.53
N VAL A 19 4.28 0.89 0.45
CA VAL A 19 3.63 0.12 1.54
C VAL A 19 4.46 0.13 2.82
N ILE A 20 5.78 -0.03 2.69
CA ILE A 20 6.71 0.02 3.83
C ILE A 20 6.74 1.44 4.42
N MET A 21 6.85 2.47 3.59
CA MET A 21 6.87 3.88 4.01
C MET A 21 5.61 4.23 4.79
N TYR A 22 4.43 3.91 4.26
CA TYR A 22 3.16 4.09 4.97
C TYR A 22 3.23 3.44 6.36
N THR A 23 3.69 2.18 6.44
CA THR A 23 3.78 1.44 7.71
C THR A 23 4.77 2.10 8.68
N LEU A 24 5.88 2.65 8.19
CA LEU A 24 6.87 3.34 9.03
C LEU A 24 6.36 4.67 9.58
N LEU A 25 5.48 5.37 8.84
CA LEU A 25 4.93 6.65 9.26
C LEU A 25 3.85 6.50 10.34
N VAL A 26 2.94 5.53 10.20
CA VAL A 26 1.76 5.42 11.08
C VAL A 26 1.65 4.12 11.86
N GLY A 27 2.58 3.19 11.68
CA GLY A 27 2.69 1.97 12.49
C GLY A 27 1.77 0.80 12.08
N PHE A 28 0.98 0.94 11.00
CA PHE A 28 0.13 -0.13 10.48
C PHE A 28 0.14 -0.16 8.94
N PRO A 29 -0.11 -1.32 8.30
CA PRO A 29 -0.06 -1.42 6.85
C PRO A 29 -1.28 -0.76 6.19
N PRO A 30 -1.12 -0.13 5.01
CA PRO A 30 -2.20 0.55 4.29
C PRO A 30 -3.33 -0.40 3.85
N PHE A 31 -2.99 -1.67 3.61
CA PHE A 31 -3.93 -2.70 3.20
C PHE A 31 -4.05 -3.74 4.30
N TRP A 32 -4.94 -3.51 5.27
CA TRP A 32 -5.26 -4.49 6.29
C TRP A 32 -6.74 -4.84 6.29
N HIS A 33 -7.04 -6.14 6.32
CA HIS A 33 -8.38 -6.61 6.57
C HIS A 33 -8.35 -8.04 7.12
N ARG A 34 -9.22 -8.36 8.09
CA ARG A 34 -9.29 -9.71 8.70
C ARG A 34 -9.56 -10.82 7.69
N LYS A 35 -10.37 -10.53 6.66
CA LYS A 35 -10.62 -11.43 5.52
C LYS A 35 -9.60 -11.16 4.40
N GLN A 36 -8.76 -12.15 4.10
CA GLN A 36 -7.71 -12.06 3.07
C GLN A 36 -8.24 -11.64 1.69
N MET A 37 -9.42 -12.11 1.28
CA MET A 37 -10.02 -11.74 -0.01
C MET A 37 -10.30 -10.24 -0.14
N ILE A 38 -10.67 -9.57 0.96
CA ILE A 38 -10.92 -8.12 0.95
C ILE A 38 -9.60 -7.36 0.96
N MET A 39 -8.60 -7.84 1.71
CA MET A 39 -7.26 -7.26 1.69
C MET A 39 -6.65 -7.31 0.28
N LEU A 40 -6.73 -8.46 -0.39
CA LEU A 40 -6.27 -8.61 -1.78
C LEU A 40 -7.03 -7.69 -2.73
N ARG A 41 -8.35 -7.57 -2.56
CA ARG A 41 -9.16 -6.63 -3.34
C ARG A 41 -8.70 -5.18 -3.14
N ASN A 42 -8.45 -4.76 -1.90
CA ASN A 42 -7.95 -3.41 -1.62
C ASN A 42 -6.57 -3.17 -2.25
N ILE A 43 -5.67 -4.17 -2.23
CA ILE A 43 -4.38 -4.09 -2.92
C ILE A 43 -4.59 -3.92 -4.44
N MET A 44 -5.46 -4.73 -5.03
CA MET A 44 -5.75 -4.67 -6.48
C MET A 44 -6.44 -3.36 -6.90
N GLU A 45 -7.26 -2.78 -6.04
CA GLU A 45 -7.96 -1.50 -6.27
C GLU A 45 -7.08 -0.29 -5.87
N GLY A 46 -5.92 -0.51 -5.24
CA GLY A 46 -5.10 0.58 -4.68
C GLY A 46 -5.83 1.36 -3.59
N LYS A 47 -6.75 0.72 -2.86
CA LYS A 47 -7.60 1.37 -1.86
C LYS A 47 -6.93 1.44 -0.48
N TYR A 48 -6.38 2.61 -0.15
CA TYR A 48 -5.86 2.97 1.16
C TYR A 48 -6.42 4.35 1.59
N GLU A 49 -6.32 4.66 2.88
CA GLU A 49 -6.89 5.88 3.46
C GLU A 49 -5.87 6.52 4.44
N PHE A 50 -5.89 7.84 4.55
CA PHE A 50 -5.10 8.60 5.52
C PHE A 50 -6.01 8.97 6.70
N CYS A 51 -6.09 8.09 7.69
CA CYS A 51 -7.00 8.25 8.81
C CYS A 51 -6.37 9.06 9.96
N SER A 52 -7.17 9.94 10.55
CA SER A 52 -6.85 10.57 11.84
C SER A 52 -6.98 9.54 12.99
N PRO A 53 -6.17 9.68 14.06
CA PRO A 53 -5.22 10.76 14.30
C PRO A 53 -3.82 10.52 13.69
N GLU A 54 -3.50 9.31 13.22
CA GLU A 54 -2.11 8.95 12.92
C GLU A 54 -1.52 9.71 11.73
N TRP A 55 -2.35 10.19 10.80
CA TRP A 55 -1.93 10.99 9.65
C TRP A 55 -2.02 12.51 9.84
N ASP A 56 -2.48 12.98 11.00
CA ASP A 56 -2.70 14.42 11.25
C ASP A 56 -1.38 15.20 11.31
N ASP A 57 -0.34 14.60 11.90
CA ASP A 57 0.99 15.21 12.06
C ASP A 57 1.97 14.85 10.91
N VAL A 58 1.54 14.04 9.94
CA VAL A 58 2.35 13.66 8.78
C VAL A 58 2.26 14.75 7.71
N THR A 59 3.41 15.15 7.17
CA THR A 59 3.48 16.24 6.18
C THR A 59 2.80 15.88 4.86
N GLU A 60 2.30 16.89 4.14
CA GLU A 60 1.67 16.68 2.84
C GLU A 60 2.64 16.14 1.79
N GLU A 61 3.92 16.52 1.87
CA GLU A 61 4.96 15.98 0.98
C GLU A 61 5.15 14.46 1.18
N ALA A 62 4.95 13.95 2.39
CA ALA A 62 5.04 12.52 2.66
C ALA A 62 3.76 11.76 2.23
N LYS A 63 2.63 12.45 2.08
CA LYS A 63 1.37 11.90 1.56
C LYS A 63 1.32 11.90 0.03
N ASP A 64 1.99 12.86 -0.61
CA ASP A 64 2.08 13.00 -2.08
C ASP A 64 3.11 12.06 -2.73
N LEU A 65 4.14 11.65 -1.98
CA LEU A 65 5.20 10.74 -2.42
C LEU A 65 4.70 9.32 -2.74
#